data_AF-A0A520SXW4-F1
#
_entry.id   AF-A0A520SXW4-F1
#
_cell.length_a   1.000
_cell.length_b   1.000
_cell.length_c   1.000
_cell.angle_alpha   90.00
_cell.angle_beta   90.00
_cell.angle_gamma   90.00
#
_symmetry.space_group_name_H-M   'P 1'
#
loop_
_entity.id
_entity.type
_entity.pdbx_description
1 polymer ?
#
loop_
_entity_poly.entity_id
_entity_poly.type
_entity_poly.pdbx_seq_one_letter_code
_entity_poly.pdbx_strand_id
1 'polypeptide(L)'
;MRACCQFSGLWLWTLLLGGLTLLPSARSASAVDWFLFTGGFHPLAVHLPIGLWAGTVLILIVGVRRPAMLFEPWLRGGALVTWLSGCIAFLTGLTLYLSGTYSDTVKPHLIATWIFLVALNLFYDVVVKGAGMKKISVVAVGVSIIMGYAGHLGGVMTHGDIFAEVPWQAHAASAEPRVDLEAAVLFEGDDRTVFEAAVYPILDEKCLLCHAGRRLRAKLSMETEEAMLKGGVSGAAMVSGNADGSMMIERMRLPEDDELHMPPMEPFVTDEEEQLLVWWINEGIGQPVSALPATFASFVKPAEE
;
A
#
# COMPACT_ATOMS: atom_id res chain seq x y z
N MET A 1 34.82 18.27 33.58
CA MET A 1 33.98 17.07 33.83
C MET A 1 32.50 17.46 33.79
N ARG A 2 31.87 17.42 32.61
CA ARG A 2 30.40 17.37 32.44
C ARG A 2 30.12 16.62 31.14
N ALA A 3 30.22 15.30 31.19
CA ALA A 3 29.83 14.41 30.10
C ALA A 3 28.98 13.29 30.71
N CYS A 4 27.83 13.68 31.27
CA CYS A 4 26.81 12.74 31.70
C CYS A 4 25.53 13.10 30.93
N CYS A 5 25.26 12.30 29.89
CA CYS A 5 23.99 12.21 29.17
C CYS A 5 23.29 13.53 28.80
N GLN A 6 23.84 14.30 27.87
CA GLN A 6 22.96 15.11 27.01
C GLN A 6 22.37 14.17 25.95
N PHE A 7 21.13 13.73 26.17
CA PHE A 7 20.31 13.16 25.10
C PHE A 7 20.31 14.19 23.96
N SER A 8 20.84 13.82 22.78
CA SER A 8 20.77 14.69 21.61
C SER A 8 19.29 14.91 21.26
N GLY A 9 18.94 16.11 20.78
CA GLY A 9 17.54 16.44 20.46
C GLY A 9 16.88 15.42 19.53
N LEU A 10 17.67 14.74 18.69
CA LEU A 10 17.24 13.66 17.78
C LEU A 10 16.56 12.50 18.52
N TRP A 11 17.11 12.08 19.66
CA TRP A 11 16.54 10.99 20.45
C TRP A 11 15.20 11.36 21.08
N LEU A 12 15.05 12.59 21.58
CA LEU A 12 13.77 13.09 22.11
C LEU A 12 12.70 13.08 21.01
N TRP A 13 13.01 13.60 19.83
CA TRP A 13 12.09 13.58 18.69
C TRP A 13 11.74 12.17 18.24
N THR A 14 12.70 11.26 18.22
CA THR A 14 12.46 9.87 17.80
C THR A 14 11.57 9.11 18.79
N LEU A 15 11.71 9.38 20.09
CA LEU A 15 10.81 8.83 21.11
C LEU A 15 9.39 9.40 20.98
N LEU A 16 9.26 10.71 20.68
CA LEU A 16 7.96 11.33 20.41
C LEU A 16 7.29 10.69 19.19
N LEU A 17 8.02 10.51 18.08
CA LEU A 17 7.52 9.81 16.89
C LEU A 17 7.10 8.36 17.20
N GLY A 18 7.84 7.67 18.06
CA GLY A 18 7.48 6.33 18.53
C GLY A 18 6.17 6.30 19.29
N GLY A 19 5.94 7.29 20.18
CA GLY A 19 4.68 7.44 20.90
C GLY A 19 3.48 7.65 19.96
N LEU A 20 3.70 8.30 18.81
CA LEU A 20 2.64 8.52 17.81
C LEU A 20 2.16 7.22 17.14
N THR A 21 2.99 6.15 17.11
CA THR A 21 2.57 4.84 16.57
C THR A 21 1.48 4.15 17.39
N LEU A 22 1.27 4.61 18.63
CA LEU A 22 0.26 4.06 19.54
C LEU A 22 -1.09 4.76 19.39
N LEU A 23 -1.19 5.80 18.56
CA LEU A 23 -2.44 6.53 18.37
C LEU A 23 -3.45 5.66 17.62
N PRO A 24 -4.71 5.60 18.09
CA PRO A 24 -5.79 4.97 17.34
C PRO A 24 -6.17 5.84 16.12
N SER A 25 -6.80 5.20 15.11
CA SER A 25 -7.27 5.88 13.90
C SER A 25 -8.31 6.98 14.20
N ALA A 26 -8.34 7.99 13.34
CA ALA A 26 -9.17 9.18 13.52
C ALA A 26 -10.66 8.91 13.26
N ARG A 27 -11.55 9.65 13.93
CA ARG A 27 -13.01 9.46 13.85
C ARG A 27 -13.79 10.59 13.17
N SER A 28 -13.14 11.69 12.76
CA SER A 28 -13.82 12.86 12.18
C SER A 28 -13.53 12.98 10.68
N ALA A 29 -14.58 13.10 9.86
CA ALA A 29 -14.51 13.15 8.39
C ALA A 29 -13.53 14.21 7.84
N SER A 30 -13.58 15.45 8.34
CA SER A 30 -12.68 16.51 7.86
C SER A 30 -11.19 16.27 8.17
N ALA A 31 -10.88 15.50 9.21
CA ALA A 31 -9.50 15.13 9.51
C ALA A 31 -8.99 14.05 8.55
N VAL A 32 -9.87 13.13 8.14
CA VAL A 32 -9.57 12.07 7.17
C VAL A 32 -9.16 12.68 5.83
N ASP A 33 -9.89 13.66 5.31
CA ASP A 33 -9.56 14.33 4.03
C ASP A 33 -8.15 14.94 4.04
N TRP A 34 -7.80 15.64 5.12
CA TRP A 34 -6.46 16.21 5.27
C TRP A 34 -5.38 15.13 5.44
N PHE A 35 -5.69 14.04 6.12
CA PHE A 35 -4.76 12.92 6.29
C PHE A 35 -4.52 12.17 4.99
N LEU A 36 -5.54 12.00 4.15
CA LEU A 36 -5.42 11.43 2.81
C LEU A 36 -4.59 12.32 1.90
N PHE A 37 -4.88 13.63 1.86
CA PHE A 37 -4.13 14.58 1.04
C PHE A 37 -2.64 14.60 1.41
N THR A 38 -2.31 14.72 2.69
CA THR A 38 -0.91 14.75 3.16
C THR A 38 -0.24 13.38 3.05
N GLY A 39 -1.00 12.32 3.29
CA GLY A 39 -0.56 10.94 3.20
C GLY A 39 -0.21 10.49 1.79
N GLY A 40 -0.92 10.99 0.77
CA GLY A 40 -0.67 10.66 -0.64
C GLY A 40 0.76 11.00 -1.12
N PHE A 41 1.48 11.87 -0.41
CA PHE A 41 2.89 12.17 -0.70
C PHE A 41 3.87 11.14 -0.11
N HIS A 42 3.41 10.14 0.64
CA HIS A 42 4.28 9.16 1.27
C HIS A 42 5.18 8.39 0.27
N PRO A 43 4.67 7.85 -0.87
CA PRO A 43 5.52 7.21 -1.86
C PRO A 43 6.62 8.14 -2.41
N LEU A 44 6.34 9.44 -2.55
CA LEU A 44 7.37 10.41 -2.94
C LEU A 44 8.39 10.62 -1.82
N ALA A 45 7.94 10.77 -0.57
CA ALA A 45 8.78 11.07 0.58
C ALA A 45 9.79 9.93 0.91
N VAL A 46 9.47 8.66 0.63
CA VAL A 46 10.34 7.51 0.96
C VAL A 46 11.60 7.42 0.10
N HIS A 47 11.58 7.92 -1.14
CA HIS A 47 12.72 7.82 -2.05
C HIS A 47 13.94 8.63 -1.57
N LEU A 48 13.69 9.75 -0.89
CA LEU A 48 14.74 10.65 -0.41
C LEU A 48 15.61 10.02 0.70
N PRO A 49 15.09 9.53 1.85
CA PRO A 49 15.90 8.88 2.88
C PRO A 49 16.60 7.63 2.35
N ILE A 50 15.95 6.83 1.50
CA ILE A 50 16.55 5.63 0.91
C ILE A 50 17.77 6.00 0.06
N GLY A 51 17.62 6.97 -0.85
CA GLY A 51 18.71 7.41 -1.72
C GLY A 51 19.88 8.03 -0.95
N LEU A 52 19.60 8.87 0.04
CA LEU A 52 20.63 9.49 0.90
C LEU A 52 21.38 8.44 1.74
N TRP A 53 20.66 7.45 2.28
CA TRP A 53 21.26 6.35 3.01
C TRP A 53 22.12 5.48 2.09
N ALA A 54 21.62 5.10 0.92
CA ALA A 54 22.37 4.33 -0.07
C ALA A 54 23.67 5.05 -0.49
N GLY A 55 23.63 6.37 -0.70
CA GLY A 55 24.83 7.18 -0.94
C GLY A 55 25.83 7.17 0.23
N THR A 56 25.33 7.20 1.46
CA THR A 56 26.16 7.09 2.68
C THR A 56 26.85 5.72 2.76
N VAL A 57 26.12 4.64 2.49
CA VAL A 57 26.67 3.28 2.43
C VAL A 57 27.72 3.16 1.31
N LEU A 58 27.46 3.73 0.13
CA LEU A 58 28.42 3.75 -0.97
C LEU A 58 29.72 4.45 -0.59
N ILE A 59 29.65 5.60 0.07
CA ILE A 59 30.83 6.33 0.56
C ILE A 59 31.59 5.51 1.61
N LEU A 60 30.89 4.80 2.49
CA LEU A 60 31.54 3.89 3.44
C LEU A 60 32.24 2.72 2.73
N ILE A 61 31.62 2.11 1.71
CA ILE A 61 32.22 1.02 0.94
C ILE A 61 33.49 1.49 0.21
N VAL A 62 33.44 2.65 -0.44
CA VAL A 62 34.60 3.28 -1.09
C VAL A 62 35.66 3.61 -0.05
N GLY A 63 35.25 4.18 1.07
CA GLY A 63 36.12 4.64 2.14
C GLY A 63 36.89 3.53 2.86
N VAL A 64 36.31 2.34 2.99
CA VAL A 64 37.02 1.16 3.52
C VAL A 64 38.19 0.77 2.60
N ARG A 65 38.03 0.91 1.27
CA ARG A 65 39.08 0.61 0.29
C ARG A 65 40.04 1.78 0.04
N ARG A 66 39.55 3.01 0.17
CA ARG A 66 40.26 4.26 -0.11
C ARG A 66 39.97 5.25 1.02
N PRO A 67 40.69 5.17 2.16
CA PRO A 67 40.42 6.03 3.32
C PRO A 67 40.51 7.53 3.01
N ALA A 68 41.32 7.93 2.03
CA ALA A 68 41.44 9.31 1.56
C ALA A 68 40.15 9.88 0.91
N MET A 69 39.23 9.02 0.48
CA MET A 69 37.93 9.41 -0.08
C MET A 69 36.80 9.48 0.97
N LEU A 70 37.10 9.19 2.25
CA LEU A 70 36.13 9.34 3.33
C LEU A 70 35.94 10.81 3.65
N PHE A 71 34.75 11.32 3.34
CA PHE A 71 34.36 12.68 3.65
C PHE A 71 33.53 12.71 4.93
N GLU A 72 34.18 12.95 6.07
CA GLU A 72 33.52 13.00 7.39
C GLU A 72 32.33 13.97 7.46
N PRO A 73 32.38 15.18 6.87
CA PRO A 73 31.22 16.07 6.84
C PRO A 73 29.99 15.44 6.16
N TRP A 74 30.18 14.56 5.17
CA TRP A 74 29.07 13.80 4.58
C TRP A 74 28.54 12.74 5.52
N LEU A 75 29.39 12.00 6.24
CA LEU A 75 28.90 10.97 7.17
C LEU A 75 28.02 11.57 8.27
N ARG A 76 28.35 12.77 8.75
CA ARG A 76 27.54 13.51 9.74
C ARG A 76 26.32 14.17 9.11
N GLY A 77 26.53 14.97 8.06
CA GLY A 77 25.48 15.73 7.39
C GLY A 77 24.49 14.84 6.65
N GLY A 78 24.99 13.87 5.90
CA GLY A 78 24.18 12.88 5.18
C GLY A 78 23.31 12.05 6.11
N ALA A 79 23.84 11.58 7.25
CA ALA A 79 23.03 10.89 8.26
C ALA A 79 21.94 11.78 8.86
N LEU A 80 22.25 13.05 9.14
CA LEU A 80 21.27 14.01 9.67
C LEU A 80 20.16 14.32 8.65
N VAL A 81 20.51 14.58 7.40
CA VAL A 81 19.52 14.86 6.34
C VAL A 81 18.69 13.60 6.04
N THR A 82 19.31 12.41 6.06
CA THR A 82 18.60 11.13 5.96
C THR A 82 17.57 11.01 7.07
N TRP A 83 17.95 11.28 8.33
CA TRP A 83 17.02 11.23 9.46
C TRP A 83 15.87 12.24 9.32
N LEU A 84 16.16 13.49 8.95
CA LEU A 84 15.13 14.52 8.74
C LEU A 84 14.15 14.12 7.64
N SER A 85 14.65 13.63 6.51
CA SER A 85 13.79 13.12 5.43
C SER A 85 13.00 11.87 5.84
N GLY A 86 13.59 11.00 6.67
CA GLY A 86 12.91 9.85 7.25
C GLY A 86 11.77 10.24 8.20
N CYS A 87 11.93 11.33 8.97
CA CYS A 87 10.83 11.87 9.78
C CYS A 87 9.66 12.35 8.92
N ILE A 88 9.94 13.00 7.78
CA ILE A 88 8.89 13.43 6.85
C ILE A 88 8.16 12.21 6.29
N ALA A 89 8.90 11.21 5.80
CA ALA A 89 8.31 9.97 5.28
C ALA A 89 7.49 9.21 6.34
N PHE A 90 7.99 9.15 7.58
CA PHE A 90 7.28 8.55 8.69
C PHE A 90 5.98 9.28 9.03
N LEU A 91 6.01 10.62 9.06
CA LEU A 91 4.82 11.43 9.36
C LEU A 91 3.76 11.32 8.27
N THR A 92 4.13 11.34 6.99
CA THR A 92 3.18 11.14 5.88
C THR A 92 2.65 9.70 5.84
N GLY A 93 3.45 8.71 6.24
CA GLY A 93 2.98 7.32 6.39
C GLY A 93 2.02 7.16 7.58
N LEU A 94 2.29 7.87 8.67
CA LEU A 94 1.42 7.90 9.84
C LEU A 94 0.06 8.54 9.50
N THR A 95 0.01 9.61 8.71
CA THR A 95 -1.28 10.19 8.29
C THR A 95 -2.10 9.23 7.44
N LEU A 96 -1.47 8.44 6.54
CA LEU A 96 -2.17 7.36 5.83
C LEU A 96 -2.75 6.32 6.80
N TYR A 97 -1.97 5.86 7.77
CA TYR A 97 -2.46 4.93 8.79
C TYR A 97 -3.63 5.53 9.61
N LEU A 98 -3.50 6.79 10.02
CA LEU A 98 -4.54 7.47 10.81
C LEU A 98 -5.81 7.78 10.00
N SER A 99 -5.73 7.85 8.67
CA SER A 99 -6.88 8.05 7.78
C SER A 99 -7.84 6.86 7.76
N GLY A 100 -7.37 5.68 8.18
CA GLY A 100 -8.17 4.45 8.21
C GLY A 100 -8.22 3.69 6.88
N THR A 101 -7.49 4.13 5.84
CA THR A 101 -7.42 3.40 4.56
C THR A 101 -6.69 2.07 4.64
N TYR A 102 -5.84 1.91 5.65
CA TYR A 102 -5.03 0.71 5.86
C TYR A 102 -5.44 0.01 7.15
N SER A 103 -5.52 -1.32 7.11
CA SER A 103 -5.86 -2.13 8.28
C SER A 103 -4.69 -2.21 9.27
N ASP A 104 -4.94 -2.80 10.44
CA ASP A 104 -3.94 -3.04 11.48
C ASP A 104 -2.72 -3.86 11.01
N THR A 105 -2.83 -4.51 9.84
CA THR A 105 -1.74 -5.21 9.15
C THR A 105 -0.54 -4.32 8.80
N VAL A 106 -0.72 -2.99 8.78
CA VAL A 106 0.34 -2.00 8.49
C VAL A 106 1.16 -1.62 9.72
N LYS A 107 0.68 -1.93 10.93
CA LYS A 107 1.41 -1.65 12.20
C LYS A 107 2.86 -2.18 12.21
N PRO A 108 3.16 -3.41 11.73
CA PRO A 108 4.53 -3.90 11.64
C PRO A 108 5.44 -3.01 10.77
N HIS A 109 4.95 -2.49 9.64
CA HIS A 109 5.69 -1.56 8.79
C HIS A 109 5.93 -0.23 9.52
N LEU A 110 4.91 0.31 10.18
CA LEU A 110 5.03 1.56 10.97
C LEU A 110 6.05 1.42 12.11
N ILE A 111 6.06 0.28 12.81
CA ILE A 111 7.06 0.00 13.85
C ILE A 111 8.45 -0.17 13.25
N ALA A 112 8.58 -0.89 12.12
CA ALA A 112 9.86 -1.09 11.45
C ALA A 112 10.49 0.23 10.97
N THR A 113 9.68 1.16 10.44
CA THR A 113 10.15 2.50 10.02
C THR A 113 10.55 3.36 11.22
N TRP A 114 9.87 3.25 12.36
CA TRP A 114 10.32 3.88 13.61
C TRP A 114 11.66 3.30 14.10
N ILE A 115 11.82 1.97 14.08
CA ILE A 115 13.09 1.31 14.44
C ILE A 115 14.22 1.76 13.51
N PHE A 116 13.94 1.99 12.22
CA PHE A 116 14.90 2.57 11.29
C PHE A 116 15.38 3.96 11.72
N LEU A 117 14.49 4.85 12.17
CA LEU A 117 14.87 6.17 12.71
C LEU A 117 15.74 6.05 13.98
N VAL A 118 15.43 5.09 14.85
CA VAL A 118 16.26 4.76 16.02
C VAL A 118 17.66 4.30 15.59
N ALA A 119 17.73 3.44 14.57
CA ALA A 119 19.00 2.94 14.04
C ALA A 119 19.84 4.06 13.39
N LEU A 120 19.20 5.02 12.70
CA LEU A 120 19.85 6.22 12.17
C LEU A 120 20.43 7.12 13.27
N ASN A 121 19.71 7.29 14.39
CA ASN A 121 20.26 8.01 15.55
C ASN A 121 21.49 7.32 16.14
N LEU A 122 21.43 5.99 16.26
CA LEU A 122 22.57 5.22 16.74
C LEU A 122 23.78 5.39 15.81
N PHE A 123 23.56 5.33 14.50
CA PHE A 123 24.62 5.58 13.51
C PHE A 123 25.20 6.99 13.65
N TYR A 124 24.34 8.01 13.74
CA TYR A 124 24.76 9.40 13.93
C TYR A 124 25.61 9.58 15.19
N ASP A 125 25.19 9.01 16.32
CA ASP A 125 25.95 9.06 17.58
C ASP A 125 27.32 8.38 17.44
N VAL A 126 27.39 7.25 16.76
CA VAL A 126 28.65 6.51 16.53
C VAL A 126 29.62 7.33 15.69
N VAL A 127 29.12 8.04 14.68
CA VAL A 127 29.93 8.94 13.85
C VAL A 127 30.39 10.17 14.64
N VAL A 128 29.49 10.84 15.37
CA VAL A 128 29.82 12.07 16.13
C VAL A 128 30.76 11.79 17.31
N LYS A 129 30.64 10.63 17.95
CA LYS A 129 31.57 10.18 19.01
C LYS A 129 32.95 9.78 18.48
N GLY A 130 33.19 9.86 17.16
CA GLY A 130 34.47 9.53 16.55
C GLY A 130 34.82 8.06 16.64
N ALA A 131 33.83 7.15 16.55
CA ALA A 131 34.10 5.72 16.57
C ALA A 131 34.96 5.30 15.36
N GLY A 132 35.76 4.25 15.52
CA GLY A 132 36.58 3.72 14.42
C GLY A 132 35.74 3.14 13.28
N MET A 133 36.29 3.14 12.07
CA MET A 133 35.61 2.73 10.83
C MET A 133 34.92 1.36 10.91
N LYS A 134 35.53 0.37 11.56
CA LYS A 134 34.90 -0.96 11.73
C LYS A 134 33.54 -0.87 12.44
N LYS A 135 33.45 -0.06 13.49
CA LYS A 135 32.20 0.14 14.25
C LYS A 135 31.16 0.88 13.41
N ILE A 136 31.57 1.95 12.73
CA ILE A 136 30.71 2.72 11.82
C ILE A 136 30.13 1.80 10.73
N SER A 137 30.96 0.99 10.09
CA SER A 137 30.53 0.06 9.04
C SER A 137 29.58 -1.03 9.55
N VAL A 138 29.83 -1.62 10.73
CA VAL A 138 28.93 -2.62 11.33
C VAL A 138 27.55 -2.02 11.62
N VAL A 139 27.52 -0.82 12.20
CA VAL A 139 26.26 -0.13 12.48
C VAL A 139 25.54 0.23 11.17
N ALA A 140 26.26 0.67 10.14
CA ALA A 140 25.68 0.95 8.83
C ALA A 140 25.03 -0.29 8.17
N VAL A 141 25.66 -1.46 8.31
CA VAL A 141 25.06 -2.74 7.85
C VAL A 141 23.77 -3.02 8.61
N GLY A 142 23.77 -2.86 9.93
CA GLY A 142 22.56 -3.03 10.75
C GLY A 142 21.42 -2.10 10.33
N VAL A 143 21.71 -0.81 10.14
CA VAL A 143 20.73 0.17 9.63
C VAL A 143 20.20 -0.23 8.25
N SER A 144 21.07 -0.72 7.36
CA SER A 144 20.68 -1.14 6.01
C SER A 144 19.79 -2.36 6.01
N ILE A 145 20.03 -3.32 6.91
CA ILE A 145 19.15 -4.50 7.09
C ILE A 145 17.77 -4.06 7.59
N ILE A 146 17.72 -3.17 8.58
CA ILE A 146 16.46 -2.65 9.12
C ILE A 146 15.69 -1.87 8.03
N MET A 147 16.39 -1.03 7.26
CA MET A 147 15.81 -0.30 6.12
C MET A 147 15.27 -1.26 5.05
N GLY A 148 16.02 -2.32 4.72
CA GLY A 148 15.60 -3.35 3.78
C GLY A 148 14.36 -4.10 4.25
N TYR A 149 14.28 -4.44 5.54
CA TYR A 149 13.10 -5.07 6.14
C TYR A 149 11.89 -4.14 6.14
N ALA A 150 12.05 -2.88 6.56
CA ALA A 150 10.99 -1.88 6.51
C ALA A 150 10.50 -1.63 5.07
N GLY A 151 11.42 -1.55 4.12
CA GLY A 151 11.13 -1.41 2.69
C GLY A 151 10.44 -2.64 2.11
N HIS A 152 10.82 -3.85 2.51
CA HIS A 152 10.14 -5.08 2.12
C HIS A 152 8.69 -5.11 2.62
N LEU A 153 8.46 -4.82 3.90
CA LEU A 153 7.09 -4.68 4.43
C LEU A 153 6.30 -3.59 3.68
N GLY A 154 6.98 -2.49 3.30
CA GLY A 154 6.42 -1.44 2.45
C GLY A 154 5.96 -1.96 1.09
N GLY A 155 6.85 -2.65 0.37
CA GLY A 155 6.58 -3.18 -0.96
C GLY A 155 5.53 -4.27 -1.00
N VAL A 156 5.46 -5.12 0.04
CA VAL A 156 4.41 -6.16 0.14
C VAL A 156 3.01 -5.54 0.18
N MET A 157 2.86 -4.35 0.77
CA MET A 157 1.56 -3.66 0.82
C MET A 157 1.14 -3.03 -0.51
N THR A 158 2.09 -2.70 -1.40
CA THR A 158 1.79 -1.97 -2.65
C THR A 158 1.93 -2.82 -3.90
N HIS A 159 2.66 -3.93 -3.82
CA HIS A 159 2.97 -4.80 -4.96
C HIS A 159 2.72 -6.28 -4.66
N GLY A 160 2.15 -6.61 -3.49
CA GLY A 160 2.01 -7.98 -3.03
C GLY A 160 3.35 -8.64 -2.67
N ASP A 161 3.28 -9.88 -2.18
CA ASP A 161 4.49 -10.65 -1.90
C ASP A 161 5.07 -11.23 -3.21
N ILE A 162 6.01 -10.49 -3.79
CA ILE A 162 6.77 -10.92 -4.98
C ILE A 162 7.51 -12.26 -4.79
N PHE A 163 7.69 -12.73 -3.55
CA PHE A 163 8.29 -14.03 -3.24
C PHE A 163 7.27 -15.16 -3.08
N ALA A 164 5.96 -14.86 -3.10
CA ALA A 164 4.90 -15.86 -3.11
C ALA A 164 4.63 -16.43 -4.52
N GLU A 165 4.98 -15.69 -5.58
CA GLU A 165 4.72 -16.06 -6.98
C GLU A 165 5.96 -16.61 -7.71
N VAL A 166 6.99 -16.99 -6.97
CA VAL A 166 8.23 -17.48 -7.55
C VAL A 166 8.09 -18.89 -8.13
N PRO A 167 8.57 -19.16 -9.36
CA PRO A 167 8.29 -20.39 -10.11
C PRO A 167 8.86 -21.69 -9.50
N TRP A 168 9.68 -21.60 -8.43
CA TRP A 168 10.14 -22.77 -7.68
C TRP A 168 9.19 -23.16 -6.52
N GLN A 169 8.23 -22.31 -6.17
CA GLN A 169 7.08 -22.70 -5.38
C GLN A 169 6.04 -23.28 -6.34
N ALA A 170 6.25 -24.54 -6.73
CA ALA A 170 5.20 -25.31 -7.40
C ALA A 170 3.92 -25.19 -6.55
N HIS A 171 2.85 -24.68 -7.16
CA HIS A 171 1.53 -24.51 -6.59
C HIS A 171 1.23 -25.60 -5.55
N ALA A 172 1.33 -25.26 -4.27
CA ALA A 172 0.61 -25.96 -3.23
C ALA A 172 -0.86 -25.54 -3.37
N ALA A 173 -1.48 -26.03 -4.44
CA ALA A 173 -2.90 -25.96 -4.65
C ALA A 173 -3.57 -26.75 -3.51
N SER A 174 -3.98 -26.04 -2.47
CA SER A 174 -5.08 -26.44 -1.59
C SER A 174 -5.43 -25.28 -0.66
N ALA A 175 -6.26 -24.36 -1.14
CA ALA A 175 -7.16 -23.63 -0.27
C ALA A 175 -8.57 -23.91 -0.80
N GLU A 176 -9.19 -24.95 -0.25
CA GLU A 176 -10.64 -25.09 -0.35
C GLU A 176 -11.33 -23.85 0.23
N PRO A 177 -12.53 -23.47 -0.26
CA PRO A 177 -13.21 -22.27 0.19
C PRO A 177 -13.72 -22.49 1.61
N ARG A 178 -12.94 -22.04 2.59
CA ARG A 178 -13.53 -21.65 3.88
C ARG A 178 -14.12 -20.27 3.64
N VAL A 179 -15.44 -20.20 3.66
CA VAL A 179 -16.16 -18.95 3.93
C VAL A 179 -15.46 -18.31 5.13
N ASP A 180 -14.81 -17.17 4.91
CA ASP A 180 -14.13 -16.42 5.95
C ASP A 180 -15.17 -16.00 6.99
N LEU A 181 -15.22 -16.73 8.10
CA LEU A 181 -16.10 -16.44 9.23
C LEU A 181 -15.94 -15.01 9.75
N GLU A 182 -14.79 -14.37 9.50
CA GLU A 182 -14.56 -12.96 9.83
C GLU A 182 -15.41 -12.01 8.97
N ALA A 183 -15.54 -12.25 7.67
CA ALA A 183 -16.33 -11.38 6.79
C ALA A 183 -17.84 -11.57 6.97
N ALA A 184 -18.29 -12.81 7.19
CA ALA A 184 -19.68 -13.11 7.51
C ALA A 184 -20.14 -12.38 8.79
N VAL A 185 -19.24 -12.24 9.78
CA VAL A 185 -19.51 -11.48 11.02
C VAL A 185 -19.43 -9.96 10.80
N LEU A 186 -18.53 -9.47 9.93
CA LEU A 186 -18.41 -8.04 9.61
C LEU A 186 -19.66 -7.45 8.97
N PHE A 187 -20.39 -8.25 8.19
CA PHE A 187 -21.59 -7.83 7.47
C PHE A 187 -22.85 -8.59 7.92
N GLU A 188 -22.84 -9.13 9.14
CA GLU A 188 -23.98 -9.82 9.71
C GLU A 188 -25.17 -8.85 9.85
N GLY A 189 -26.25 -9.13 9.11
CA GLY A 189 -27.45 -8.28 9.05
C GLY A 189 -27.46 -7.22 7.94
N ASP A 190 -26.45 -7.21 7.05
CA ASP A 190 -26.52 -6.46 5.79
C ASP A 190 -27.20 -7.32 4.71
N ASP A 191 -28.41 -6.93 4.31
CA ASP A 191 -29.23 -7.65 3.34
C ASP A 191 -28.85 -7.34 1.88
N ARG A 192 -27.85 -6.48 1.64
CA ARG A 192 -27.40 -6.13 0.30
C ARG A 192 -26.65 -7.28 -0.37
N THR A 193 -26.66 -7.26 -1.70
CA THR A 193 -25.80 -8.13 -2.51
C THR A 193 -24.36 -7.61 -2.54
N VAL A 194 -23.41 -8.50 -2.85
CA VAL A 194 -22.03 -8.11 -3.20
C VAL A 194 -22.04 -7.05 -4.32
N PHE A 195 -22.95 -7.20 -5.28
CA PHE A 195 -23.08 -6.26 -6.38
C PHE A 195 -23.34 -4.84 -5.87
N GLU A 196 -24.39 -4.67 -5.07
CA GLU A 196 -24.77 -3.36 -4.54
C GLU A 196 -23.71 -2.78 -3.60
N ALA A 197 -23.14 -3.61 -2.73
CA ALA A 197 -22.29 -3.17 -1.64
C ALA A 197 -20.85 -2.86 -2.07
N ALA A 198 -20.29 -3.64 -3.01
CA ALA A 198 -18.87 -3.63 -3.35
C ALA A 198 -18.56 -3.43 -4.83
N VAL A 199 -19.34 -4.00 -5.75
CA VAL A 199 -19.07 -3.92 -7.20
C VAL A 199 -19.62 -2.64 -7.83
N TYR A 200 -20.87 -2.29 -7.52
CA TYR A 200 -21.56 -1.13 -8.07
C TYR A 200 -20.77 0.18 -7.86
N PRO A 201 -20.15 0.45 -6.70
CA PRO A 201 -19.29 1.62 -6.53
C PRO A 201 -18.16 1.75 -7.56
N ILE A 202 -17.51 0.63 -7.92
CA ILE A 202 -16.45 0.61 -8.93
C ILE A 202 -17.04 0.91 -10.30
N LEU A 203 -18.17 0.27 -10.63
CA LEU A 203 -18.86 0.51 -11.90
C LEU A 203 -19.35 1.96 -12.01
N ASP A 204 -19.88 2.53 -10.95
CA ASP A 204 -20.37 3.91 -10.91
C ASP A 204 -19.25 4.91 -11.24
N GLU A 205 -18.08 4.72 -10.64
CA GLU A 205 -16.92 5.57 -10.86
C GLU A 205 -16.31 5.38 -12.26
N LYS A 206 -16.20 4.15 -12.75
CA LYS A 206 -15.34 3.81 -13.89
C LYS A 206 -16.08 3.41 -15.16
N CYS A 207 -17.32 2.95 -15.06
CA CYS A 207 -18.05 2.35 -16.17
C CYS A 207 -19.32 3.12 -16.54
N LEU A 208 -20.12 3.55 -15.56
CA LEU A 208 -21.45 4.12 -15.78
C LEU A 208 -21.43 5.46 -16.51
N LEU A 209 -20.31 6.18 -16.49
CA LEU A 209 -20.13 7.40 -17.30
C LEU A 209 -20.42 7.18 -18.80
N CYS A 210 -20.08 6.00 -19.31
CA CYS A 210 -20.20 5.61 -20.72
C CYS A 210 -21.18 4.47 -20.99
N HIS A 211 -21.62 3.75 -19.96
CA HIS A 211 -22.47 2.56 -20.04
C HIS A 211 -23.71 2.63 -19.13
N ALA A 212 -24.35 3.80 -19.02
CA ALA A 212 -25.58 4.00 -18.25
C ALA A 212 -26.58 4.95 -18.90
N GLY A 213 -27.87 4.75 -18.62
CA GLY A 213 -28.96 5.65 -19.01
C GLY A 213 -28.99 5.98 -20.52
N ARG A 214 -28.74 7.25 -20.87
CA ARG A 214 -28.72 7.71 -22.28
C ARG A 214 -27.36 7.54 -22.97
N ARG A 215 -26.30 7.23 -22.21
CA ARG A 215 -24.94 7.00 -22.71
C ARG A 215 -24.68 5.50 -22.66
N LEU A 216 -25.13 4.80 -23.69
CA LEU A 216 -24.96 3.36 -23.85
C LEU A 216 -23.97 3.08 -24.97
N ARG A 217 -22.68 3.30 -24.72
CA ARG A 217 -21.66 2.93 -25.72
C ARG A 217 -21.78 1.44 -26.02
N ALA A 218 -21.67 1.10 -27.30
CA ALA A 218 -21.93 -0.26 -27.81
C ALA A 218 -23.31 -0.85 -27.39
N LYS A 219 -24.31 -0.01 -27.05
CA LYS A 219 -25.61 -0.42 -26.51
C LYS A 219 -25.53 -1.26 -25.23
N LEU A 220 -24.42 -1.19 -24.50
CA LEU A 220 -24.22 -1.88 -23.23
C LEU A 220 -24.65 -0.98 -22.07
N SER A 221 -25.48 -1.52 -21.17
CA SER A 221 -25.74 -0.94 -19.85
C SER A 221 -25.06 -1.80 -18.79
N MET A 222 -24.41 -1.15 -17.82
CA MET A 222 -23.76 -1.77 -16.66
C MET A 222 -24.46 -1.39 -15.34
N GLU A 223 -25.68 -0.84 -15.42
CA GLU A 223 -26.45 -0.40 -14.26
C GLU A 223 -26.96 -1.56 -13.39
N THR A 224 -27.14 -2.76 -13.98
CA THR A 224 -27.57 -3.96 -13.26
C THR A 224 -26.83 -5.21 -13.74
N GLU A 225 -26.77 -6.24 -12.89
CA GLU A 225 -26.18 -7.55 -13.24
C GLU A 225 -26.86 -8.17 -14.47
N GLU A 226 -28.20 -8.08 -14.56
CA GLU A 226 -28.97 -8.60 -15.70
C GLU A 226 -28.65 -7.86 -17.00
N ALA A 227 -28.41 -6.55 -16.93
CA ALA A 227 -28.04 -5.76 -18.08
C ALA A 227 -26.66 -6.16 -18.63
N MET A 228 -25.70 -6.45 -17.73
CA MET A 228 -24.37 -6.92 -18.10
C MET A 228 -24.38 -8.33 -18.70
N LEU A 229 -25.20 -9.24 -18.15
CA LEU A 229 -25.42 -10.57 -18.71
C LEU A 229 -26.10 -10.52 -20.08
N LYS A 230 -27.07 -9.61 -20.26
CA LYS A 230 -27.71 -9.38 -21.55
C LYS A 230 -26.73 -8.84 -22.59
N GLY A 231 -25.83 -7.97 -22.15
CA GLY A 231 -24.77 -7.43 -22.98
C GLY A 231 -25.22 -6.37 -23.99
N GLY A 232 -24.27 -5.99 -24.85
CA GLY A 232 -24.45 -4.98 -25.89
C GLY A 232 -24.31 -5.56 -27.31
N VAL A 233 -23.84 -4.72 -28.23
CA VAL A 233 -23.60 -5.10 -29.64
C VAL A 233 -22.57 -6.22 -29.76
N SER A 234 -21.59 -6.27 -28.87
CA SER A 234 -20.51 -7.27 -28.88
C SER A 234 -20.87 -8.58 -28.16
N GLY A 235 -22.09 -8.70 -27.61
CA GLY A 235 -22.50 -9.81 -26.76
C GLY A 235 -22.47 -9.47 -25.28
N ALA A 236 -22.56 -10.50 -24.44
CA ALA A 236 -22.56 -10.40 -22.98
C ALA A 236 -21.27 -9.72 -22.48
N ALA A 237 -21.41 -8.77 -21.55
CA ALA A 237 -20.24 -8.14 -20.93
C ALA A 237 -19.58 -9.09 -19.93
N MET A 238 -20.38 -9.95 -19.29
CA MET A 238 -19.90 -10.95 -18.35
C MET A 238 -20.60 -12.29 -18.57
N VAL A 239 -19.92 -13.37 -18.17
CA VAL A 239 -20.43 -14.73 -18.13
C VAL A 239 -20.35 -15.19 -16.68
N SER A 240 -21.51 -15.28 -16.01
CA SER A 240 -21.58 -15.75 -14.62
C SER A 240 -20.89 -17.12 -14.46
N GLY A 241 -19.99 -17.23 -13.49
CA GLY A 241 -19.15 -18.41 -13.25
C GLY A 241 -17.90 -18.52 -14.13
N ASN A 242 -17.62 -17.54 -15.02
CA ASN A 242 -16.48 -17.57 -15.92
C ASN A 242 -15.92 -16.18 -16.20
N ALA A 243 -15.07 -15.68 -15.30
CA ALA A 243 -14.41 -14.39 -15.45
C ALA A 243 -13.45 -14.35 -16.65
N ASP A 244 -12.69 -15.42 -16.91
CA ASP A 244 -11.75 -15.47 -18.03
C ASP A 244 -12.45 -15.44 -19.40
N GLY A 245 -13.69 -15.92 -19.46
CA GLY A 245 -14.55 -15.82 -20.65
C GLY A 245 -15.38 -14.55 -20.72
N SER A 246 -15.22 -13.62 -19.76
CA SER A 246 -16.02 -12.39 -19.67
C SER A 246 -15.32 -11.24 -20.39
N MET A 247 -16.02 -10.64 -21.36
CA MET A 247 -15.49 -9.51 -22.13
C MET A 247 -15.09 -8.33 -21.26
N MET A 248 -15.80 -8.05 -20.17
CA MET A 248 -15.46 -6.97 -19.25
C MET A 248 -14.01 -7.10 -18.75
N ILE A 249 -13.62 -8.29 -18.30
CA ILE A 249 -12.27 -8.59 -17.81
C ILE A 249 -11.25 -8.54 -18.95
N GLU A 250 -11.60 -9.06 -20.12
CA GLU A 250 -10.75 -8.96 -21.31
C GLU A 250 -10.42 -7.50 -21.65
N ARG A 251 -11.42 -6.61 -21.62
CA ARG A 251 -11.27 -5.22 -22.06
C ARG A 251 -10.49 -4.36 -21.08
N MET A 252 -10.59 -4.61 -19.78
CA MET A 252 -9.77 -3.89 -18.78
C MET A 252 -8.30 -4.30 -18.81
N ARG A 253 -8.00 -5.53 -19.26
CA ARG A 253 -6.61 -6.04 -19.38
C ARG A 253 -5.90 -5.62 -20.67
N LEU A 254 -6.61 -4.98 -21.60
CA LEU A 254 -5.97 -4.46 -22.81
C LEU A 254 -4.97 -3.34 -22.46
N PRO A 255 -3.94 -3.10 -23.29
CA PRO A 255 -3.06 -1.94 -23.13
C PRO A 255 -3.86 -0.63 -23.07
N GLU A 256 -3.42 0.33 -22.25
CA GLU A 256 -4.13 1.61 -22.06
C GLU A 256 -4.28 2.42 -23.36
N ASP A 257 -3.42 2.19 -24.36
CA ASP A 257 -3.46 2.83 -25.68
C ASP A 257 -4.32 2.09 -26.70
N ASP A 258 -4.91 0.95 -26.33
CA ASP A 258 -5.84 0.19 -27.18
C ASP A 258 -7.21 0.89 -27.23
N GLU A 259 -7.77 1.06 -28.44
CA GLU A 259 -9.08 1.70 -28.63
C GLU A 259 -10.24 0.96 -27.94
N LEU A 260 -10.03 -0.32 -27.62
CA LEU A 260 -10.99 -1.18 -26.95
C LEU A 260 -10.76 -1.30 -25.45
N HIS A 261 -9.69 -0.68 -24.92
CA HIS A 261 -9.42 -0.64 -23.48
C HIS A 261 -10.55 0.07 -22.74
N MET A 262 -10.92 -0.49 -21.59
CA MET A 262 -11.97 0.06 -20.75
C MET A 262 -11.49 0.09 -19.29
N PRO A 263 -11.61 1.22 -18.59
CA PRO A 263 -12.15 2.51 -19.04
C PRO A 263 -11.28 3.18 -20.12
N PRO A 264 -11.85 3.97 -21.06
CA PRO A 264 -11.08 4.60 -22.13
C PRO A 264 -10.22 5.79 -21.67
N MET A 265 -10.31 6.13 -20.38
CA MET A 265 -9.56 7.20 -19.71
C MET A 265 -9.63 6.99 -18.20
N GLU A 266 -8.71 7.60 -17.48
CA GLU A 266 -8.66 7.55 -16.02
C GLU A 266 -9.99 7.99 -15.36
N PRO A 267 -10.32 7.42 -14.18
CA PRO A 267 -9.52 6.42 -13.44
C PRO A 267 -9.64 5.02 -14.05
N PHE A 268 -8.50 4.36 -14.28
CA PHE A 268 -8.45 2.95 -14.71
C PHE A 268 -8.78 2.01 -13.55
N VAL A 269 -9.16 0.77 -13.87
CA VAL A 269 -9.41 -0.28 -12.88
C VAL A 269 -8.09 -0.66 -12.22
N THR A 270 -8.05 -0.73 -10.89
CA THR A 270 -6.85 -1.17 -10.16
C THR A 270 -6.78 -2.69 -10.08
N ASP A 271 -5.60 -3.23 -9.80
CA ASP A 271 -5.41 -4.68 -9.67
C ASP A 271 -6.32 -5.30 -8.59
N GLU A 272 -6.59 -4.58 -7.49
CA GLU A 272 -7.47 -5.05 -6.41
C GLU A 272 -8.95 -5.04 -6.82
N GLU A 273 -9.37 -4.01 -7.56
CA GLU A 273 -10.73 -3.94 -8.10
C GLU A 273 -10.95 -5.03 -9.16
N GLU A 274 -9.96 -5.26 -10.03
CA GLU A 274 -10.00 -6.36 -10.98
C GLU A 274 -10.16 -7.69 -10.25
N GLN A 275 -9.38 -7.93 -9.19
CA GLN A 275 -9.50 -9.16 -8.38
C GLN A 275 -10.89 -9.34 -7.78
N LEU A 276 -11.50 -8.27 -7.25
CA LEU A 276 -12.88 -8.31 -6.76
C LEU A 276 -13.86 -8.64 -7.90
N LEU A 277 -13.74 -7.99 -9.06
CA LEU A 277 -14.60 -8.23 -10.21
C LEU A 277 -14.47 -9.66 -10.73
N VAL A 278 -13.24 -10.18 -10.83
CA VAL A 278 -12.96 -11.57 -11.22
C VAL A 278 -13.58 -12.55 -10.23
N TRP A 279 -13.38 -12.33 -8.93
CA TRP A 279 -13.96 -13.17 -7.89
C TRP A 279 -15.49 -13.17 -7.95
N TRP A 280 -16.11 -11.98 -8.00
CA TRP A 280 -17.56 -11.83 -8.05
C TRP A 280 -18.17 -12.52 -9.28
N ILE A 281 -17.55 -12.39 -10.47
CA ILE A 281 -18.03 -13.10 -11.66
C ILE A 281 -17.93 -14.61 -11.47
N ASN A 282 -16.83 -15.12 -10.90
CA ASN A 282 -16.59 -16.56 -10.74
C ASN A 282 -17.51 -17.23 -9.71
N GLU A 283 -17.80 -16.56 -8.60
CA GLU A 283 -18.78 -17.05 -7.60
C GLU A 283 -20.23 -16.94 -8.08
N GLY A 284 -20.44 -16.19 -9.15
CA GLY A 284 -21.74 -15.96 -9.77
C GLY A 284 -22.47 -14.76 -9.17
N ILE A 285 -23.42 -14.25 -9.94
CA ILE A 285 -24.17 -13.03 -9.60
C ILE A 285 -25.17 -13.24 -8.45
N GLY A 286 -25.51 -12.15 -7.74
CA GLY A 286 -26.52 -12.16 -6.69
C GLY A 286 -26.10 -12.76 -5.35
N GLN A 287 -24.79 -12.96 -5.11
CA GLN A 287 -24.31 -13.41 -3.81
C GLN A 287 -24.61 -12.36 -2.71
N PRO A 288 -25.02 -12.78 -1.50
CA PRO A 288 -25.17 -11.86 -0.38
C PRO A 288 -23.80 -11.32 0.03
N VAL A 289 -23.75 -10.08 0.55
CA VAL A 289 -22.48 -9.47 0.99
C VAL A 289 -21.80 -10.28 2.11
N SER A 290 -22.56 -11.06 2.88
CA SER A 290 -22.01 -12.00 3.88
C SER A 290 -21.17 -13.13 3.30
N ALA A 291 -21.25 -13.38 1.98
CA ALA A 291 -20.40 -14.32 1.27
C ALA A 291 -19.10 -13.67 0.73
N LEU A 292 -18.92 -12.35 0.89
CA LEU A 292 -17.73 -11.64 0.43
C LEU A 292 -16.50 -12.05 1.26
N PRO A 293 -15.36 -12.40 0.64
CA PRO A 293 -14.11 -12.66 1.34
C PRO A 293 -13.64 -11.45 2.15
N ALA A 294 -12.98 -11.71 3.28
CA ALA A 294 -12.51 -10.64 4.15
C ALA A 294 -11.49 -9.72 3.45
N THR A 295 -10.77 -10.26 2.46
CA THR A 295 -9.82 -9.51 1.62
C THR A 295 -10.48 -8.37 0.84
N PHE A 296 -11.78 -8.47 0.55
CA PHE A 296 -12.54 -7.46 -0.20
C PHE A 296 -13.42 -6.59 0.69
N ALA A 297 -13.37 -6.74 2.00
CA ALA A 297 -14.22 -5.99 2.94
C ALA A 297 -14.04 -4.46 2.81
N SER A 298 -12.87 -3.98 2.40
CA SER A 298 -12.60 -2.56 2.17
C SER A 298 -13.40 -1.94 1.02
N PHE A 299 -13.90 -2.76 0.08
CA PHE A 299 -14.72 -2.29 -1.04
C PHE A 299 -16.18 -2.06 -0.64
N VAL A 300 -16.61 -2.62 0.50
CA VAL A 300 -17.98 -2.46 0.97
C VAL A 300 -18.18 -1.04 1.48
N LYS A 301 -19.00 -0.26 0.77
CA LYS A 301 -19.43 1.03 1.30
C LYS A 301 -20.37 0.81 2.50
N PRO A 302 -20.18 1.54 3.61
CA PRO A 302 -21.14 1.52 4.72
C PRO A 302 -22.54 1.81 4.18
N ALA A 303 -23.56 1.13 4.69
CA ALA A 303 -24.94 1.47 4.37
C ALA A 303 -25.16 2.95 4.72
N GLU A 304 -25.60 3.76 3.75
CA GLU A 304 -26.05 5.13 4.05
C GLU A 304 -27.27 5.02 4.97
N GLU A 305 -27.17 5.59 6.19
CA GLU A 305 -28.29 5.74 7.14
C GLU A 305 -29.34 6.73 6.63
#